data_AF-A0A3B9G9Z2-F1
#
_entry.id   AF-A0A3B9G9Z2-F1
#
_cell.length_a   1.000
_cell.length_b   1.000
_cell.length_c   1.000
_cell.angle_alpha   90.00
_cell.angle_beta   90.00
_cell.angle_gamma   90.00
#
_symmetry.space_group_name_H-M   'P 1'
#
loop_
_entity.id
_entity.type
_entity.pdbx_description
1 polymer ?
#
loop_
_entity_poly.entity_id
_entity_poly.type
_entity_poly.pdbx_seq_one_letter_code
_entity_poly.pdbx_strand_id
1 'polypeptide(L)'
;LFFLTLLVPIGLIFLCQKLVSNNTRDFLMSLAGIGLAVWVVLAIIYLHRAWEMMQMFGAHLTGSKAIRFLFLPIFNSLWCFVVVYGWAKLWNQNVRNHPGLQTASAVWSPLFFIFPIMLLISQGFLVMHFLTQEWPVDLRNQKHLISFSVWGVTLALTLICWCQIGLSINFLARKKT
;
A
#
# COMPACT_ATOMS: atom_id res chain seq x y z
N LEU A 1 -10.15 7.03 -8.97
CA LEU A 1 -10.07 8.01 -7.87
C LEU A 1 -8.91 7.74 -6.91
N PHE A 2 -8.78 6.53 -6.35
CA PHE A 2 -7.76 6.17 -5.35
C PHE A 2 -6.29 6.50 -5.71
N PHE A 3 -5.87 6.34 -6.97
CA PHE A 3 -4.52 6.72 -7.39
C PHE A 3 -4.38 8.18 -7.82
N LEU A 4 -5.48 8.82 -8.23
CA LEU A 4 -5.48 10.24 -8.59
C LEU A 4 -5.17 11.13 -7.37
N THR A 5 -5.51 10.66 -6.17
CA THR A 5 -5.18 11.38 -4.94
C THR A 5 -3.68 11.39 -4.61
N LEU A 6 -2.86 10.54 -5.25
CA LEU A 6 -1.39 10.60 -5.14
C LEU A 6 -0.76 11.69 -6.02
N LEU A 7 -1.45 12.15 -7.07
CA LEU A 7 -0.90 13.19 -7.95
C LEU A 7 -0.72 14.52 -7.20
N VAL A 8 -1.61 14.81 -6.25
CA VAL A 8 -1.55 16.03 -5.42
C VAL A 8 -0.28 16.08 -4.56
N PRO A 9 0.02 15.09 -3.67
CA PRO A 9 1.24 15.12 -2.89
C PRO A 9 2.50 15.03 -3.76
N ILE A 10 2.49 14.27 -4.86
CA ILE A 10 3.64 14.20 -5.79
C ILE A 10 3.92 15.57 -6.42
N GLY A 11 2.86 16.26 -6.90
CA GLY A 11 2.98 17.59 -7.48
C GLY A 11 3.47 18.63 -6.46
N LEU A 12 3.01 18.55 -5.22
CA LEU A 12 3.48 19.42 -4.13
C LEU A 12 4.97 19.19 -3.81
N ILE A 13 5.42 17.94 -3.74
CA ILE A 13 6.84 17.60 -3.53
C ILE A 13 7.70 18.11 -4.68
N PHE A 14 7.24 17.99 -5.92
CA PHE A 14 7.95 18.52 -7.09
C PHE A 14 8.03 20.05 -7.08
N LEU A 15 6.96 20.74 -6.67
CA LEU A 15 6.95 22.19 -6.49
C LEU A 15 7.93 22.64 -5.40
N CYS A 16 8.08 21.89 -4.30
CA CYS A 16 9.06 22.16 -3.26
C CYS A 16 10.50 22.21 -3.80
N GLN A 17 10.84 21.41 -4.81
CA GLN A 17 12.18 21.38 -5.39
C GLN A 17 12.52 22.64 -6.20
N LYS A 18 11.50 23.38 -6.67
CA LYS A 18 11.67 24.57 -7.50
C LYS A 18 11.58 25.89 -6.73
N LEU A 19 11.24 25.85 -5.44
CA LEU A 19 11.02 27.04 -4.63
C LEU A 19 12.25 27.42 -3.83
N VAL A 20 12.55 28.73 -3.79
CA VAL A 20 13.73 29.30 -3.14
C VAL A 20 13.48 29.67 -1.67
N SER A 21 12.23 29.99 -1.29
CA SER A 21 11.89 30.40 0.08
C SER A 21 11.72 29.20 1.02
N ASN A 22 12.52 29.15 2.10
CA ASN A 22 12.49 28.08 3.10
C ASN A 22 11.10 27.92 3.74
N ASN A 23 10.45 29.01 4.15
CA ASN A 23 9.13 28.96 4.81
C ASN A 23 8.04 28.35 3.90
N THR A 24 8.06 28.67 2.61
CA THR A 24 7.09 28.15 1.64
C THR A 24 7.36 26.67 1.35
N ARG A 25 8.64 26.27 1.30
CA ARG A 25 9.04 24.87 1.13
C ARG A 25 8.55 24.01 2.29
N ASP A 26 8.75 24.46 3.54
CA ASP A 26 8.35 23.71 4.73
C ASP A 26 6.82 23.58 4.85
N PHE A 27 6.08 24.64 4.49
CA PHE A 27 4.62 24.61 4.40
C PHE A 27 4.13 23.59 3.36
N LEU A 28 4.70 23.60 2.15
CA LEU A 28 4.30 22.67 1.09
C LEU A 28 4.70 21.22 1.39
N MET A 29 5.85 20.99 2.02
CA MET A 29 6.23 19.65 2.51
C MET A 29 5.24 19.14 3.55
N SER A 30 4.82 20.00 4.48
CA SER A 30 3.80 19.64 5.47
C SER A 30 2.46 19.29 4.82
N LEU A 31 2.03 20.07 3.83
CA LEU A 31 0.81 19.80 3.07
C LEU A 31 0.90 18.50 2.26
N ALA A 32 2.05 18.21 1.64
CA ALA A 32 2.29 16.95 0.96
C ALA A 32 2.23 15.76 1.93
N GLY A 33 2.79 15.91 3.13
CA GLY A 33 2.71 14.92 4.21
C GLY A 33 1.27 14.61 4.62
N ILE A 34 0.42 15.63 4.78
CA ILE A 34 -1.02 15.46 5.05
C ILE A 34 -1.70 14.71 3.89
N GLY A 35 -1.39 15.07 2.64
CA GLY A 35 -1.93 14.39 1.46
C GLY A 35 -1.57 12.89 1.43
N LEU A 36 -0.34 12.54 1.78
CA LEU A 36 0.10 11.14 1.91
C LEU A 36 -0.62 10.43 3.06
N ALA A 37 -0.82 11.09 4.21
CA ALA A 37 -1.56 10.52 5.33
C ALA A 37 -3.02 10.20 4.96
N VAL A 38 -3.69 11.12 4.26
CA VAL A 38 -5.05 10.90 3.72
C VAL A 38 -5.06 9.72 2.75
N TRP A 39 -4.03 9.58 1.90
CA TRP A 39 -3.92 8.44 1.00
C TRP A 39 -3.80 7.11 1.76
N VAL A 40 -3.01 7.06 2.83
CA VAL A 40 -2.87 5.87 3.69
C VAL A 40 -4.22 5.52 4.34
N VAL A 41 -4.97 6.50 4.83
CA VAL A 41 -6.32 6.27 5.39
C VAL A 41 -7.25 5.68 4.34
N LEU A 42 -7.25 6.21 3.12
CA LEU A 42 -8.02 5.64 2.02
C LEU A 42 -7.57 4.21 1.71
N ALA A 43 -6.28 3.92 1.75
CA ALA A 43 -5.72 2.60 1.48
C ALA A 43 -6.25 1.56 2.48
N ILE A 44 -6.35 1.95 3.76
CA ILE A 44 -6.91 1.15 4.85
C ILE A 44 -8.42 0.96 4.67
N ILE A 45 -9.17 2.00 4.27
CA ILE A 45 -10.61 1.91 4.00
C ILE A 45 -10.90 0.92 2.86
N TYR A 46 -10.12 0.97 1.78
CA TYR A 46 -10.26 0.02 0.67
C TYR A 46 -10.02 -1.40 1.15
N LEU A 47 -8.98 -1.63 1.95
CA LEU A 47 -8.66 -2.95 2.49
C LEU A 47 -9.74 -3.44 3.47
N HIS A 48 -10.25 -2.58 4.35
CA HIS A 48 -11.39 -2.88 5.22
C HIS A 48 -12.58 -3.35 4.40
N ARG A 49 -12.96 -2.58 3.37
CA ARG A 49 -14.07 -2.92 2.48
C ARG A 49 -13.82 -4.20 1.70
N ALA A 50 -12.57 -4.45 1.28
CA ALA A 50 -12.17 -5.69 0.62
C ALA A 50 -12.53 -6.90 1.48
N TRP A 51 -12.18 -6.85 2.77
CA TRP A 51 -12.44 -7.93 3.72
C TRP A 51 -13.91 -8.06 4.11
N GLU A 52 -14.63 -6.95 4.29
CA GLU A 52 -16.08 -6.98 4.52
C GLU A 52 -16.82 -7.72 3.39
N MET A 53 -16.41 -7.50 2.14
CA MET A 53 -17.03 -8.22 1.02
C MET A 53 -16.67 -9.70 0.98
N MET A 54 -15.48 -10.07 1.46
CA MET A 54 -15.07 -11.47 1.56
C MET A 54 -15.83 -12.22 2.65
N GLN A 55 -16.39 -11.53 3.65
CA GLN A 55 -17.27 -12.17 4.63
C GLN A 55 -18.51 -12.80 3.99
N MET A 56 -19.05 -12.20 2.94
CA MET A 56 -20.17 -12.76 2.17
C MET A 56 -19.81 -14.10 1.51
N PHE A 57 -18.52 -14.36 1.32
CA PHE A 57 -17.96 -15.59 0.74
C PHE A 57 -17.37 -16.54 1.81
N GLY A 58 -17.73 -16.36 3.08
CA GLY A 58 -17.32 -17.25 4.17
C GLY A 58 -15.97 -16.93 4.81
N ALA A 59 -15.42 -15.72 4.63
CA ALA A 59 -14.18 -15.35 5.30
C ALA A 59 -14.34 -15.29 6.83
N HIS A 60 -13.44 -15.95 7.57
CA HIS A 60 -13.39 -15.89 9.04
C HIS A 60 -12.95 -14.51 9.59
N LEU A 61 -12.36 -13.67 8.74
CA LEU A 61 -11.81 -12.36 9.12
C LEU A 61 -12.77 -11.24 8.71
N THR A 62 -13.19 -10.43 9.68
CA THR A 62 -13.92 -9.16 9.49
C THR A 62 -12.99 -8.05 9.03
N GLY A 63 -13.48 -7.07 8.27
CA GLY A 63 -12.68 -5.91 7.83
C GLY A 63 -12.09 -5.12 9.00
N SER A 64 -12.83 -5.00 10.10
CA SER A 64 -12.36 -4.33 11.32
C SER A 64 -11.21 -5.08 12.00
N LYS A 65 -11.22 -6.42 12.07
CA LYS A 65 -10.07 -7.22 12.54
C LYS A 65 -8.87 -7.13 11.59
N ALA A 66 -9.11 -7.05 10.29
CA ALA A 66 -8.05 -6.97 9.29
C ALA A 66 -7.20 -5.70 9.43
N ILE A 67 -7.80 -4.56 9.79
CA ILE A 67 -7.06 -3.28 9.85
C ILE A 67 -6.31 -3.04 11.17
N ARG A 68 -6.75 -3.64 12.29
CA ARG A 68 -6.25 -3.32 13.65
C ARG A 68 -4.75 -3.45 13.80
N PHE A 69 -4.16 -4.48 13.21
CA PHE A 69 -2.75 -4.77 13.38
C PHE A 69 -1.84 -4.12 12.32
N LEU A 70 -2.42 -3.44 11.31
CA LEU A 70 -1.64 -2.68 10.32
C LEU A 70 -0.98 -1.43 10.92
N PHE A 71 -1.48 -0.94 12.06
CA PHE A 71 -0.95 0.24 12.74
C PHE A 71 0.28 -0.05 13.61
N LEU A 72 0.60 -1.33 13.86
CA LEU A 72 1.75 -1.72 14.66
C LEU A 72 3.00 -1.79 13.75
N PRO A 73 4.03 -0.94 13.96
CA PRO A 73 5.26 -1.01 13.19
C PRO A 73 5.88 -2.40 13.25
N ILE A 74 6.52 -2.87 12.16
CA ILE A 74 7.12 -4.22 12.02
C ILE A 74 6.06 -5.35 11.98
N PHE A 75 5.17 -5.41 12.97
CA PHE A 75 4.07 -6.36 12.99
C PHE A 75 3.13 -6.16 11.79
N ASN A 76 2.99 -4.93 11.29
CA ASN A 76 2.26 -4.61 10.06
C ASN A 76 2.74 -5.47 8.88
N SER A 77 4.05 -5.63 8.69
CA SER A 77 4.60 -6.44 7.59
C SER A 77 4.27 -7.91 7.74
N LEU A 78 4.38 -8.45 8.95
CA LEU A 78 3.97 -9.82 9.25
C LEU A 78 2.45 -10.01 9.05
N TRP A 79 1.67 -9.04 9.49
CA TRP A 79 0.22 -9.04 9.37
C TRP A 79 -0.25 -8.91 7.92
N CYS A 80 0.50 -8.23 7.06
CA CYS A 80 0.23 -8.16 5.63
C CYS A 80 0.26 -9.53 4.94
N PHE A 81 0.98 -10.54 5.47
CA PHE A 81 0.85 -11.92 4.95
C PHE A 81 -0.57 -12.48 5.17
N VAL A 82 -1.18 -12.19 6.30
CA VAL A 82 -2.55 -12.64 6.59
C VAL A 82 -3.56 -11.80 5.82
N VAL A 83 -3.39 -10.47 5.86
CA VAL A 83 -4.42 -9.54 5.39
C VAL A 83 -4.35 -9.24 3.92
N VAL A 84 -3.15 -9.08 3.33
CA VAL A 84 -3.01 -8.74 1.92
C VAL A 84 -2.90 -10.02 1.10
N TYR A 85 -1.94 -10.90 1.43
CA TYR A 85 -1.79 -12.17 0.73
C TYR A 85 -2.95 -13.16 0.98
N GLY A 86 -3.43 -13.27 2.22
CA GLY A 86 -4.59 -14.11 2.53
C GLY A 86 -5.87 -13.65 1.79
N TRP A 87 -6.07 -12.34 1.65
CA TRP A 87 -7.18 -11.81 0.85
C TRP A 87 -7.06 -12.22 -0.63
N ALA A 88 -5.86 -12.09 -1.22
CA ALA A 88 -5.63 -12.46 -2.63
C ALA A 88 -5.87 -13.95 -2.89
N LYS A 89 -5.43 -14.83 -1.97
CA LYS A 89 -5.67 -16.26 -2.07
C LYS A 89 -7.17 -16.57 -2.05
N LEU A 90 -7.89 -15.98 -1.10
CA LEU A 90 -9.32 -16.18 -0.97
C LEU A 90 -10.08 -15.60 -2.19
N TRP A 91 -9.63 -14.46 -2.73
CA TRP A 91 -10.21 -13.87 -3.94
C TRP A 91 -10.09 -14.81 -5.13
N ASN A 92 -8.88 -15.31 -5.38
CA ASN A 92 -8.62 -16.22 -6.49
C ASN A 92 -9.36 -17.56 -6.36
N GLN A 93 -9.56 -18.05 -5.13
CA GLN A 93 -10.41 -19.22 -4.89
C GLN A 93 -11.87 -18.93 -5.23
N ASN A 94 -12.39 -17.79 -4.79
CA ASN A 94 -13.78 -17.42 -5.04
C ASN A 94 -14.07 -17.10 -6.52
N VAL A 95 -13.16 -16.45 -7.22
CA VAL A 95 -13.26 -16.21 -8.67
C VAL A 95 -13.34 -17.52 -9.46
N ARG A 96 -12.62 -18.56 -9.03
CA ARG A 96 -12.65 -19.89 -9.66
C ARG A 96 -13.92 -20.67 -9.33
N ASN A 97 -14.40 -20.56 -8.10
CA ASN A 97 -15.44 -21.44 -7.58
C ASN A 97 -16.87 -20.86 -7.69
N HIS A 98 -17.03 -19.54 -7.80
CA HIS A 98 -18.35 -18.90 -7.88
C HIS A 98 -18.70 -18.51 -9.32
N PRO A 99 -19.80 -19.04 -9.90
CA PRO A 99 -20.20 -18.72 -11.27
C PRO A 99 -20.50 -17.22 -11.45
N GLY A 100 -20.97 -16.55 -10.38
CA GLY A 100 -21.17 -15.10 -10.35
C GLY A 100 -19.89 -14.26 -10.33
N LEU A 101 -18.69 -14.86 -10.24
CA LEU A 101 -17.41 -14.14 -10.19
C LEU A 101 -16.45 -14.53 -11.32
N GLN A 102 -16.84 -15.44 -12.23
CA GLN A 102 -15.98 -15.88 -13.34
C GLN A 102 -15.58 -14.77 -14.31
N THR A 103 -16.39 -13.71 -14.40
CA THR A 103 -16.09 -12.50 -15.19
C THR A 103 -15.08 -11.56 -14.51
N ALA A 104 -14.78 -11.80 -13.23
CA ALA A 104 -13.79 -11.02 -12.50
C ALA A 104 -12.37 -11.54 -12.79
N SER A 105 -11.40 -10.64 -12.87
CA SER A 105 -10.01 -11.03 -13.07
C SER A 105 -9.39 -11.58 -11.78
N ALA A 106 -8.63 -12.67 -11.90
CA ALA A 106 -7.81 -13.18 -10.82
C ALA A 106 -6.65 -12.20 -10.53
N VAL A 107 -6.32 -12.03 -9.25
CA VAL A 107 -5.18 -11.21 -8.83
C VAL A 107 -3.88 -12.01 -8.91
N TRP A 108 -2.75 -11.32 -9.06
CA TRP A 108 -1.44 -11.96 -9.15
C TRP A 108 -0.91 -12.33 -7.76
N SER A 109 -1.24 -13.55 -7.30
CA SER A 109 -0.83 -14.05 -5.99
C SER A 109 0.65 -13.89 -5.63
N PRO A 110 1.64 -14.09 -6.56
CA PRO A 110 3.05 -13.91 -6.22
C PRO A 110 3.39 -12.48 -5.78
N LEU A 111 2.77 -11.47 -6.41
CA LEU A 111 3.00 -10.06 -6.04
C LEU A 111 2.52 -9.77 -4.62
N PHE A 112 1.35 -10.32 -4.27
CA PHE A 112 0.79 -10.17 -2.93
C PHE A 112 1.60 -10.91 -1.86
N PHE A 113 2.35 -11.95 -2.22
CA PHE A 113 3.27 -12.64 -1.33
C PHE A 113 4.62 -11.93 -1.18
N ILE A 114 5.14 -11.37 -2.27
CA ILE A 114 6.41 -10.62 -2.28
C ILE A 114 6.26 -9.28 -1.56
N PHE A 115 5.08 -8.63 -1.65
CA PHE A 115 4.84 -7.34 -1.02
C PHE A 115 5.15 -7.30 0.50
N PRO A 116 4.62 -8.21 1.34
CA PRO A 116 4.96 -8.24 2.77
C PRO A 116 6.44 -8.48 3.06
N ILE A 117 7.12 -9.29 2.23
CA ILE A 117 8.57 -9.54 2.34
C ILE A 117 9.34 -8.23 2.09
N MET A 118 9.03 -7.55 0.99
CA MET A 118 9.67 -6.28 0.63
C MET A 118 9.35 -5.19 1.66
N LEU A 119 8.14 -5.15 2.19
CA LEU A 119 7.74 -4.22 3.25
C LEU A 119 8.55 -4.46 4.54
N LEU A 120 8.79 -5.71 4.91
CA LEU A 120 9.63 -6.06 6.06
C LEU A 120 11.08 -5.61 5.85
N ILE A 121 11.66 -5.88 4.68
CA ILE A 121 13.02 -5.46 4.33
C ILE A 121 13.13 -3.92 4.36
N SER A 122 12.15 -3.24 3.75
CA SER A 122 12.06 -1.77 3.73
C SER A 122 12.06 -1.14 5.12
N GLN A 123 11.27 -1.71 6.05
CA GLN A 123 11.25 -1.28 7.45
C GLN A 123 12.57 -1.56 8.16
N GLY A 124 13.24 -2.68 7.86
CA GLY A 124 14.58 -2.98 8.36
C GLY A 124 15.60 -1.92 7.96
N PHE A 125 15.61 -1.49 6.69
CA PHE A 125 16.46 -0.39 6.23
C PHE A 125 16.11 0.94 6.91
N LEU A 126 14.84 1.22 7.13
CA LEU A 126 14.40 2.44 7.83
C LEU A 126 14.91 2.45 9.29
N VAL A 127 14.78 1.33 10.00
CA VAL A 127 15.32 1.15 11.36
C VAL A 127 16.84 1.28 11.35
N MET A 128 17.53 0.67 10.38
CA MET A 128 18.98 0.79 10.24
C MET A 128 19.41 2.26 10.09
N HIS A 129 18.81 3.01 9.17
CA HIS A 129 19.13 4.43 8.96
C HIS A 129 18.80 5.29 10.18
N PHE A 130 17.72 4.95 10.89
CA PHE A 130 17.39 5.61 12.15
C PHE A 130 18.43 5.34 13.24
N LEU A 131 18.96 4.12 13.34
CA LEU A 131 19.98 3.76 14.33
C LEU A 131 21.36 4.33 13.98
N THR A 132 21.72 4.37 12.70
CA THR A 132 23.03 4.91 12.25
C THR A 132 23.03 6.43 12.13
N GLN A 133 21.85 7.08 12.15
CA GLN A 133 21.67 8.52 11.89
C GLN A 133 22.21 8.98 10.51
N GLU A 134 22.47 8.03 9.61
CA GLU A 134 22.93 8.28 8.26
C GLU A 134 21.74 8.20 7.29
N TRP A 135 21.15 9.33 6.94
CA TRP A 135 20.03 9.35 6.00
C TRP A 135 20.53 9.25 4.55
N PRO A 136 19.86 8.42 3.71
CA PRO A 136 20.27 8.29 2.32
C PRO A 136 19.96 9.58 1.57
N VAL A 137 21.01 10.32 1.20
CA VAL A 137 20.91 11.59 0.47
C VAL A 137 21.71 11.61 -0.83
N ASP A 138 22.72 10.73 -0.94
CA ASP A 138 23.62 10.67 -2.09
C ASP A 138 23.39 9.40 -2.91
N LEU A 139 22.99 9.56 -4.17
CA LEU A 139 22.76 8.48 -5.13
C LEU A 139 24.05 7.81 -5.62
N ARG A 140 25.22 8.43 -5.42
CA ARG A 140 26.52 7.85 -5.77
C ARG A 140 27.00 6.83 -4.75
N ASN A 141 26.53 6.93 -3.51
CA ASN A 141 26.83 5.96 -2.47
C ASN A 141 25.97 4.70 -2.68
N GLN A 142 26.64 3.56 -2.87
CA GLN A 142 25.99 2.28 -3.10
C GLN A 142 25.01 1.89 -1.98
N LYS A 143 25.32 2.22 -0.72
CA LYS A 143 24.43 1.92 0.43
C LYS A 143 23.11 2.69 0.33
N HIS A 144 23.20 3.98 0.00
CA HIS A 144 22.01 4.84 -0.16
C HIS A 144 21.19 4.41 -1.37
N LEU A 145 21.85 4.05 -2.48
CA LEU A 145 21.19 3.57 -3.70
C LEU A 145 20.39 2.29 -3.45
N ILE A 146 20.93 1.35 -2.65
CA ILE A 146 20.22 0.13 -2.27
C ILE A 146 18.96 0.47 -1.49
N SER A 147 19.05 1.33 -0.48
CA SER A 147 17.88 1.74 0.33
C SER A 147 16.80 2.40 -0.52
N PHE A 148 17.17 3.33 -1.41
CA PHE A 148 16.23 3.96 -2.34
C PHE A 148 15.59 2.95 -3.28
N SER A 149 16.35 1.98 -3.80
CA SER A 149 15.83 0.94 -4.68
C SER A 149 14.83 0.04 -3.96
N VAL A 150 15.14 -0.37 -2.73
CA VAL A 150 14.24 -1.19 -1.90
C VAL A 150 12.93 -0.45 -1.62
N TRP A 151 13.01 0.83 -1.24
CA TRP A 151 11.82 1.64 -0.97
C TRP A 151 11.00 1.90 -2.24
N GLY A 152 11.66 2.16 -3.37
CA GLY A 152 11.03 2.31 -4.67
C GLY A 152 10.28 1.06 -5.13
N VAL A 153 10.91 -0.12 -5.01
CA VAL A 153 10.26 -1.41 -5.33
C VAL A 153 9.10 -1.69 -4.38
N THR A 154 9.27 -1.43 -3.09
CA THR A 154 8.20 -1.61 -2.09
C THR A 154 7.00 -0.73 -2.41
N LEU A 155 7.24 0.53 -2.79
CA LEU A 155 6.18 1.45 -3.21
C LEU A 155 5.48 0.94 -4.48
N ALA A 156 6.24 0.54 -5.49
CA ALA A 156 5.67 -0.02 -6.72
C ALA A 156 4.78 -1.25 -6.46
N LEU A 157 5.25 -2.19 -5.63
CA LEU A 157 4.46 -3.36 -5.23
C LEU A 157 3.19 -2.97 -4.46
N THR A 158 3.29 -1.98 -3.57
CA THR A 158 2.13 -1.44 -2.85
C THR A 158 1.09 -0.91 -3.83
N LEU A 159 1.51 -0.09 -4.80
CA LEU A 159 0.61 0.49 -5.80
C LEU A 159 -0.05 -0.60 -6.66
N ILE A 160 0.71 -1.62 -7.09
CA ILE A 160 0.17 -2.72 -7.88
C ILE A 160 -0.85 -3.54 -7.07
N CYS A 161 -0.52 -3.91 -5.82
CA CYS A 161 -1.42 -4.69 -4.97
C CYS A 161 -2.72 -3.92 -4.68
N TRP A 162 -2.62 -2.64 -4.31
CA TRP A 162 -3.80 -1.81 -4.07
C TRP A 162 -4.62 -1.55 -5.34
N CYS A 163 -3.98 -1.56 -6.52
CA CYS A 163 -4.67 -1.42 -7.79
C CYS A 163 -5.53 -2.65 -8.06
N GLN A 164 -4.96 -3.83 -7.88
CA GLN A 164 -5.68 -5.09 -8.04
C GLN A 164 -6.81 -5.22 -7.01
N ILE A 165 -6.57 -4.87 -5.74
CA ILE A 165 -7.63 -4.80 -4.70
C ILE A 165 -8.75 -3.85 -5.13
N GLY A 166 -8.41 -2.63 -5.56
CA GLY A 166 -9.37 -1.62 -5.98
C GLY A 166 -10.22 -2.06 -7.17
N LEU A 167 -9.62 -2.70 -8.17
CA LEU A 167 -10.33 -3.25 -9.33
C LEU A 167 -11.33 -4.34 -8.92
N SER A 168 -10.91 -5.28 -8.07
CA SER A 168 -11.79 -6.35 -7.55
C SER A 168 -12.97 -5.79 -6.74
N ILE A 169 -12.71 -4.80 -5.88
CA ILE A 169 -13.74 -4.14 -5.08
C ILE A 169 -14.75 -3.42 -5.97
N ASN A 170 -14.27 -2.67 -6.97
CA ASN A 170 -15.12 -1.92 -7.88
C ASN A 170 -15.97 -2.86 -8.75
N PHE A 171 -15.44 -4.03 -9.13
CA PHE A 171 -16.21 -5.06 -9.84
C PHE A 171 -17.38 -5.57 -8.99
N LEU A 172 -17.12 -5.93 -7.73
CA LEU A 172 -18.15 -6.36 -6.80
C LEU A 172 -19.21 -5.28 -6.54
N ALA A 173 -18.78 -4.02 -6.39
CA ALA A 173 -19.68 -2.91 -6.17
C ALA A 173 -20.65 -2.71 -7.34
N ARG A 174 -20.21 -2.91 -8.59
CA ARG A 174 -21.07 -2.79 -9.78
C ARG A 174 -22.11 -3.90 -9.89
N LYS A 175 -21.87 -5.09 -9.34
CA LYS A 175 -22.83 -6.20 -9.35
C LYS A 175 -23.93 -6.09 -8.29
N LYS A 176 -23.78 -5.19 -7.30
CA LYS A 176 -24.78 -4.98 -6.25
C LYS A 176 -25.90 -4.01 -6.65
N THR A 177 -25.70 -3.25 -7.73
CA THR A 177 -26.69 -2.41 -8.41
C THR A 177 -27.31 -3.17 -9.57
#